data_AF-A0A9D6M0E1-F1
#
_entry.id   AF-A0A9D6M0E1-F1
#
_cell.length_a   1.000
_cell.length_b   1.000
_cell.length_c   1.000
_cell.angle_alpha   90.00
_cell.angle_beta   90.00
_cell.angle_gamma   90.00
#
_symmetry.space_group_name_H-M   'P 1'
#
loop_
_entity.id
_entity.type
_entity.pdbx_description
1 polymer ?
#
loop_
_entity_poly.entity_id
_entity_poly.type
_entity_poly.pdbx_seq_one_letter_code
_entity_poly.pdbx_strand_id
1 'polypeptide(L)'
;GIGLATARLTKNFAIKIIAPLIGWMIAVAFHAAHNTLVLSLRGIGALIAFPLDWLGWLIIFGVMMWAIRREQNWLVKHLKGEIELGTINAAHYRIATSIFGRTGAWLNAIARGRVTVTRKFYQRCAELAFKKEQLENFGDEGGNASRISNLRAEIARLAPQVS
;
A
#
# COMPACT_ATOMS: atom_id res chain seq x y z
N GLY A 1 -5.42 -0.42 -9.61
CA GLY A 1 -5.52 0.79 -10.47
C GLY A 1 -4.77 1.95 -9.85
N ILE A 2 -3.45 2.04 -10.09
CA ILE A 2 -2.63 3.16 -9.62
C ILE A 2 -3.16 4.49 -10.17
N GLY A 3 -3.75 4.48 -11.38
CA GLY A 3 -4.47 5.62 -11.97
C GLY A 3 -5.70 6.10 -11.16
N LEU A 4 -6.48 5.20 -10.58
CA LEU A 4 -7.59 5.55 -9.67
C LEU A 4 -7.09 6.11 -8.34
N ALA A 5 -5.98 5.58 -7.82
CA ALA A 5 -5.34 6.08 -6.60
C ALA A 5 -4.71 7.48 -6.81
N THR A 6 -4.04 7.71 -7.95
CA THR A 6 -3.49 9.03 -8.33
C THR A 6 -4.60 10.04 -8.63
N ALA A 7 -5.65 9.65 -9.34
CA ALA A 7 -6.85 10.46 -9.55
C ALA A 7 -7.47 10.91 -8.21
N ARG A 8 -7.58 10.00 -7.23
CA ARG A 8 -8.15 10.34 -5.91
C ARG A 8 -7.31 11.33 -5.12
N LEU A 9 -5.99 11.34 -5.30
CA LEU A 9 -5.05 12.17 -4.55
C LEU A 9 -4.73 13.51 -5.23
N THR A 10 -5.18 13.74 -6.45
CA THR A 10 -4.89 14.95 -7.22
C THR A 10 -6.12 15.86 -7.33
N LYS A 11 -5.94 17.18 -7.19
CA LYS A 11 -6.99 18.18 -7.43
C LYS A 11 -7.30 18.41 -8.91
N ASN A 12 -6.33 18.15 -9.79
CA ASN A 12 -6.45 18.36 -11.23
C ASN A 12 -7.42 17.35 -11.88
N PHE A 13 -8.57 17.83 -12.35
CA PHE A 13 -9.62 17.04 -12.98
C PHE A 13 -9.14 16.30 -14.25
N ALA A 14 -8.20 16.89 -15.00
CA ALA A 14 -7.63 16.24 -16.18
C ALA A 14 -6.89 14.95 -15.80
N ILE A 15 -6.07 15.00 -14.75
CA ILE A 15 -5.34 13.81 -14.25
C ILE A 15 -6.31 12.75 -13.71
N LYS A 16 -7.47 13.16 -13.16
CA LYS A 16 -8.50 12.23 -12.67
C LYS A 16 -9.11 11.36 -13.77
N ILE A 17 -9.24 11.91 -14.98
CA ILE A 17 -9.83 11.21 -16.12
C ILE A 17 -8.75 10.51 -16.93
N ILE A 18 -7.63 11.20 -17.18
CA ILE A 18 -6.57 10.72 -18.06
C ILE A 18 -5.83 9.53 -17.42
N ALA A 19 -5.55 9.55 -16.11
CA ALA A 19 -4.76 8.49 -15.48
C ALA A 19 -5.46 7.11 -15.49
N PRO A 20 -6.77 6.99 -15.18
CA PRO A 20 -7.51 5.73 -15.38
C PRO A 20 -7.65 5.33 -16.84
N LEU A 21 -7.90 6.29 -17.75
CA LEU A 21 -8.08 6.01 -19.18
C LEU A 21 -6.79 5.48 -19.82
N ILE A 22 -5.64 6.10 -19.52
CA ILE A 22 -4.32 5.62 -19.98
C ILE A 22 -4.05 4.23 -19.42
N GLY A 23 -4.29 4.02 -18.12
CA GLY A 23 -4.12 2.70 -17.51
C GLY A 23 -4.98 1.61 -18.18
N TRP A 24 -6.22 1.94 -18.54
CA TRP A 24 -7.11 1.05 -19.27
C TRP A 24 -6.65 0.80 -20.70
N MET A 25 -6.26 1.85 -21.45
CA MET A 25 -5.78 1.70 -22.83
C MET A 25 -4.50 0.86 -22.91
N ILE A 26 -3.56 1.05 -21.98
CA ILE A 26 -2.35 0.24 -21.90
C ILE A 26 -2.72 -1.23 -21.65
N ALA A 27 -3.65 -1.49 -20.71
CA ALA A 27 -4.09 -2.86 -20.43
C ALA A 27 -4.77 -3.53 -21.64
N VAL A 28 -5.66 -2.81 -22.33
CA VAL A 28 -6.32 -3.31 -23.54
C VAL A 28 -5.31 -3.55 -24.67
N ALA A 29 -4.36 -2.64 -24.89
CA ALA A 29 -3.34 -2.79 -25.92
C ALA A 29 -2.43 -3.99 -25.66
N PHE A 30 -1.97 -4.18 -24.41
CA PHE A 30 -1.19 -5.35 -24.03
C PHE A 30 -1.99 -6.65 -24.20
N HIS A 31 -3.27 -6.66 -23.82
CA HIS A 31 -4.11 -7.84 -23.96
C HIS A 31 -4.44 -8.16 -25.42
N ALA A 32 -4.69 -7.15 -26.24
CA ALA A 32 -4.88 -7.30 -27.68
C ALA A 32 -3.61 -7.82 -28.35
N ALA A 33 -2.44 -7.22 -28.06
CA ALA A 33 -1.16 -7.67 -28.57
C ALA A 33 -0.87 -9.12 -28.17
N HIS A 34 -1.12 -9.49 -26.91
CA HIS A 34 -0.99 -10.85 -26.41
C HIS A 34 -1.91 -11.83 -27.14
N ASN A 35 -3.21 -11.52 -27.27
CA ASN A 35 -4.17 -12.36 -27.97
C ASN A 35 -3.84 -12.53 -29.46
N THR A 36 -3.41 -11.45 -30.13
CA THR A 36 -2.93 -11.53 -31.51
C THR A 36 -1.70 -12.42 -31.61
N LEU A 37 -0.75 -12.28 -30.66
CA LEU A 37 0.44 -13.13 -30.62
C LEU A 37 0.05 -14.60 -30.47
N VAL A 38 -0.80 -14.94 -29.50
CA VAL A 38 -1.27 -16.32 -29.24
C VAL A 38 -2.04 -16.89 -30.43
N LEU A 39 -2.89 -16.10 -31.09
CA LEU A 39 -3.67 -16.53 -32.25
C LEU A 39 -2.78 -16.78 -33.49
N SER A 40 -1.79 -15.92 -33.71
CA SER A 40 -0.85 -16.01 -34.84
C SER A 40 0.22 -17.10 -34.66
N LEU A 41 0.51 -17.52 -33.43
CA LEU A 41 1.63 -18.38 -33.07
C LEU A 41 1.26 -19.86 -32.82
N ARG A 42 0.25 -20.40 -33.53
CA ARG A 42 -0.12 -21.83 -33.43
C ARG A 42 1.09 -22.74 -33.76
N GLY A 43 1.44 -23.66 -32.85
CA GLY A 43 2.62 -24.54 -32.98
C GLY A 43 3.82 -24.07 -32.12
N ILE A 44 5.03 -24.01 -32.69
CA ILE A 44 6.28 -23.58 -32.01
C ILE A 44 6.14 -22.20 -31.34
N GLY A 45 5.26 -21.35 -31.85
CA GLY A 45 4.99 -20.04 -31.28
C GLY A 45 4.35 -20.07 -29.88
N ALA A 46 3.75 -21.17 -29.44
CA ALA A 46 3.35 -21.36 -28.04
C ALA A 46 4.55 -21.35 -27.07
N LEU A 47 5.74 -21.78 -27.53
CA LEU A 47 6.98 -21.72 -26.75
C LEU A 47 7.51 -20.28 -26.61
N ILE A 48 7.13 -19.38 -27.54
CA ILE A 48 7.47 -17.95 -27.51
C ILE A 48 6.42 -17.16 -26.69
N ALA A 49 5.14 -17.56 -26.74
CA ALA A 49 4.09 -16.96 -25.92
C ALA A 49 4.34 -17.15 -24.41
N PHE A 50 4.90 -18.29 -24.00
CA PHE A 50 5.19 -18.60 -22.59
C PHE A 50 6.06 -17.53 -21.89
N PRO A 51 7.28 -17.17 -22.36
CA PRO A 51 8.07 -16.12 -21.71
C PRO A 51 7.42 -14.73 -21.74
N LEU A 52 6.59 -14.42 -22.75
CA LEU A 52 5.81 -13.17 -22.77
C LEU A 52 4.74 -13.12 -21.67
N ASP A 53 4.10 -14.25 -21.34
CA ASP A 53 3.21 -14.33 -20.18
C ASP A 53 3.94 -13.99 -18.89
N TRP A 54 5.15 -14.54 -18.70
CA TRP A 54 5.96 -14.27 -17.52
C TRP A 54 6.41 -12.82 -17.43
N LEU A 55 6.68 -12.13 -18.54
CA LEU A 55 7.02 -10.70 -18.53
C LEU A 55 5.91 -9.83 -17.94
N GLY A 56 4.64 -10.12 -18.28
CA GLY A 56 3.48 -9.43 -17.69
C GLY A 56 3.43 -9.61 -16.17
N TRP A 57 3.60 -10.85 -15.70
CA TRP A 57 3.68 -11.16 -14.28
C TRP A 57 4.86 -10.48 -13.58
N LEU A 58 6.03 -10.44 -14.21
CA LEU A 58 7.22 -9.77 -13.67
C LEU A 58 7.03 -8.26 -13.55
N ILE A 59 6.37 -7.61 -14.51
CA ILE A 59 6.04 -6.17 -14.42
C ILE A 59 5.09 -5.92 -13.25
N ILE A 60 4.00 -6.69 -13.13
CA ILE A 60 3.05 -6.56 -12.02
C ILE A 60 3.76 -6.81 -10.68
N PHE A 61 4.60 -7.84 -10.61
CA PHE A 61 5.40 -8.15 -9.43
C PHE A 61 6.37 -7.00 -9.07
N GLY A 62 7.05 -6.42 -10.05
CA GLY A 62 7.93 -5.26 -9.84
C GLY A 62 7.17 -4.05 -9.31
N VAL A 63 6.01 -3.72 -9.89
CA VAL A 63 5.14 -2.64 -9.41
C VAL A 63 4.63 -2.91 -7.99
N MET A 64 4.27 -4.16 -7.68
CA MET A 64 3.87 -4.58 -6.34
C MET A 64 5.01 -4.37 -5.34
N MET A 65 6.23 -4.83 -5.65
CA MET A 65 7.40 -4.67 -4.80
C MET A 65 7.76 -3.20 -4.59
N TRP A 66 7.68 -2.38 -5.63
CA TRP A 66 7.84 -0.93 -5.54
C TRP A 66 6.80 -0.30 -4.62
N ALA A 67 5.52 -0.67 -4.76
CA ALA A 67 4.44 -0.14 -3.93
C ALA A 67 4.62 -0.52 -2.45
N ILE A 68 4.99 -1.77 -2.17
CA ILE A 68 5.29 -2.24 -0.82
C ILE A 68 6.45 -1.45 -0.22
N ARG A 69 7.55 -1.27 -0.98
CA ARG A 69 8.71 -0.52 -0.49
C ARG A 69 8.38 0.95 -0.22
N ARG A 70 7.58 1.56 -1.08
CA ARG A 70 7.08 2.92 -0.89
C ARG A 70 6.24 3.04 0.39
N GLU A 71 5.31 2.12 0.61
CA GLU A 71 4.52 2.08 1.86
C GLU A 71 5.43 1.93 3.08
N GLN A 72 6.42 1.04 3.00
CA GLN A 72 7.39 0.82 4.08
C GLN A 72 8.17 2.10 4.41
N ASN A 73 8.64 2.82 3.39
CA ASN A 73 9.38 4.08 3.58
C ASN A 73 8.52 5.14 4.28
N TRP A 74 7.23 5.24 3.93
CA TRP A 74 6.29 6.14 4.61
C TRP A 74 6.09 5.79 6.09
N LEU A 75 5.93 4.50 6.39
CA LEU A 75 5.82 4.03 7.77
C LEU A 75 7.08 4.37 8.58
N VAL A 76 8.26 4.09 8.03
CA VAL A 76 9.55 4.42 8.66
C VAL A 76 9.67 5.93 8.92
N LYS A 77 9.40 6.76 7.90
CA LYS A 77 9.47 8.22 8.00
C LYS A 77 8.54 8.77 9.08
N HIS A 78 7.27 8.36 9.06
CA HIS A 78 6.23 8.99 9.85
C HIS A 78 6.00 8.41 11.24
N LEU A 79 6.35 7.14 11.46
CA LEU A 79 6.25 6.50 12.78
C LEU A 79 7.48 6.75 13.65
N LYS A 80 8.64 7.08 13.07
CA LYS A 80 9.86 7.38 13.85
C LYS A 80 9.62 8.49 14.88
N GLY A 81 8.98 9.59 14.48
CA GLY A 81 8.63 10.67 15.40
C GLY A 81 7.58 10.28 16.46
N GLU A 82 6.79 9.23 16.25
CA GLU A 82 5.82 8.76 17.24
C GLU A 82 6.48 7.94 18.37
N ILE A 83 7.70 7.44 18.14
CA ILE A 83 8.52 6.82 19.19
C ILE A 83 9.01 7.88 20.17
N GLU A 84 9.53 9.00 19.66
CA GLU A 84 10.02 10.12 20.47
C GLU A 84 8.89 10.76 21.29
N LEU A 85 7.68 10.81 20.73
CA LEU A 85 6.46 11.26 21.41
C LEU A 85 5.87 10.22 22.40
N GLY A 86 6.47 9.03 22.53
CA GLY A 86 6.00 7.97 23.42
C GLY A 86 4.65 7.35 23.04
N THR A 87 4.13 7.64 21.84
CA THR A 87 2.83 7.12 21.39
C THR A 87 2.92 5.65 20.97
N ILE A 88 4.11 5.22 20.51
CA ILE A 88 4.39 3.86 20.05
C ILE A 88 5.74 3.40 20.62
N ASN A 89 5.83 2.15 21.08
CA ASN A 89 7.09 1.58 21.54
C ASN A 89 7.97 1.10 20.37
N ALA A 90 9.30 1.01 20.56
CA ALA A 90 10.26 0.50 19.58
C ALA A 90 9.92 -0.91 19.06
N ALA A 91 9.33 -1.77 19.90
CA ALA A 91 8.87 -3.11 19.49
C ALA A 91 7.71 -3.02 18.47
N HIS A 92 6.72 -2.17 18.73
CA HIS A 92 5.61 -1.93 17.82
C HIS A 92 6.06 -1.26 16.53
N TYR A 93 7.00 -0.31 16.60
CA TYR A 93 7.61 0.31 15.43
C TYR A 93 8.24 -0.73 14.50
N ARG A 94 9.10 -1.61 15.05
CA ARG A 94 9.79 -2.65 14.28
C ARG A 94 8.80 -3.59 13.57
N ILE A 95 7.70 -3.93 14.24
CA ILE A 95 6.64 -4.75 13.65
C ILE A 95 5.88 -3.99 12.57
N ALA A 96 5.53 -2.72 12.83
CA ALA A 96 4.78 -1.89 11.91
C ALA A 96 5.55 -1.58 10.61
N THR A 97 6.88 -1.44 10.68
CA THR A 97 7.76 -1.15 9.54
C THR A 97 8.30 -2.39 8.83
N SER A 98 8.02 -3.59 9.34
CA SER A 98 8.49 -4.85 8.73
C SER A 98 7.43 -5.44 7.81
N ILE A 99 7.86 -5.81 6.60
CA ILE A 99 6.99 -6.42 5.57
C ILE A 99 6.33 -7.70 6.10
N PHE A 100 7.09 -8.56 6.77
CA PHE A 100 6.59 -9.81 7.36
C PHE A 100 6.24 -9.66 8.85
N GLY A 101 6.64 -8.56 9.48
CA GLY A 101 6.37 -8.31 10.91
C GLY A 101 4.88 -8.29 11.22
N ARG A 102 4.06 -7.68 10.36
CA ARG A 102 2.60 -7.66 10.51
C ARG A 102 1.99 -9.07 10.48
N THR A 103 2.48 -9.93 9.58
CA THR A 103 2.03 -11.34 9.49
C THR A 103 2.45 -12.12 10.73
N GLY A 104 3.69 -11.95 11.21
CA GLY A 104 4.16 -12.57 12.45
C GLY A 104 3.39 -12.09 13.69
N ALA A 105 3.06 -10.81 13.77
CA ALA A 105 2.24 -10.27 14.86
C ALA A 105 0.80 -10.79 14.82
N TRP A 106 0.24 -10.97 13.62
CA TRP A 106 -1.06 -11.60 13.45
C TRP A 106 -1.07 -13.05 13.92
N LEU A 107 -0.06 -13.85 13.54
CA LEU A 107 0.09 -15.24 14.00
C LEU A 107 0.21 -15.32 15.53
N ASN A 108 1.03 -14.46 16.14
CA ASN A 108 1.14 -14.36 17.59
C ASN A 108 -0.17 -13.92 18.26
N ALA A 109 -0.92 -13.01 17.62
CA ALA A 109 -2.21 -12.55 18.12
C ALA A 109 -3.31 -13.61 18.03
N ILE A 110 -3.22 -14.54 17.07
CA ILE A 110 -4.11 -15.73 17.02
C ILE A 110 -3.89 -16.58 18.25
N ALA A 111 -2.64 -16.92 18.55
CA ALA A 111 -2.29 -17.72 19.72
C ALA A 111 -2.77 -17.10 21.04
N ARG A 112 -2.90 -15.76 21.08
CA ARG A 112 -3.34 -15.00 22.26
C ARG A 112 -4.82 -14.57 22.23
N GLY A 113 -5.58 -14.91 21.19
CA GLY A 113 -6.98 -14.50 21.04
C GLY A 113 -7.21 -12.98 20.84
N ARG A 114 -6.17 -12.21 20.50
CA ARG A 114 -6.19 -10.72 20.40
C ARG A 114 -6.09 -10.20 18.96
N VAL A 115 -6.49 -11.02 17.98
CA VAL A 115 -6.35 -10.74 16.55
C VAL A 115 -6.98 -9.40 16.16
N THR A 116 -8.22 -9.15 16.61
CA THR A 116 -8.99 -7.96 16.23
C THR A 116 -8.32 -6.68 16.70
N VAL A 117 -7.83 -6.66 17.95
CA VAL A 117 -7.20 -5.49 18.55
C VAL A 117 -5.83 -5.22 17.90
N THR A 118 -5.04 -6.27 17.70
CA THR A 118 -3.74 -6.20 17.02
C THR A 118 -3.87 -5.67 15.60
N ARG A 119 -4.85 -6.19 14.85
CA ARG A 119 -5.14 -5.72 13.48
C ARG A 119 -5.55 -4.25 13.47
N LYS A 120 -6.47 -3.84 14.36
CA LYS A 120 -6.91 -2.44 14.47
C LYS A 120 -5.74 -1.52 14.80
N PHE A 121 -4.89 -1.89 15.75
CA PHE A 121 -3.71 -1.10 16.12
C PHE A 121 -2.77 -0.83 14.94
N TYR A 122 -2.32 -1.88 14.25
CA TYR A 122 -1.41 -1.72 13.11
C TYR A 122 -2.07 -1.03 11.92
N GLN A 123 -3.39 -1.21 11.73
CA GLN A 123 -4.16 -0.47 10.74
C GLN A 123 -4.18 1.03 11.06
N ARG A 124 -4.42 1.43 12.32
CA ARG A 124 -4.37 2.84 12.71
C ARG A 124 -2.98 3.45 12.58
N CYS A 125 -1.93 2.69 12.88
CA CYS A 125 -0.54 3.13 12.65
C CYS A 125 -0.28 3.42 11.16
N ALA A 126 -0.77 2.56 10.25
CA ALA A 126 -0.68 2.80 8.82
C ALA A 126 -1.50 4.02 8.37
N GLU A 127 -2.72 4.17 8.87
CA GLU A 127 -3.58 5.33 8.58
C GLU A 127 -2.92 6.64 9.06
N LEU A 128 -2.28 6.63 10.24
CA LEU A 128 -1.54 7.78 10.76
C LEU A 128 -0.38 8.15 9.84
N ALA A 129 0.44 7.18 9.46
CA ALA A 129 1.57 7.42 8.55
C ALA A 129 1.12 7.97 7.19
N PHE A 130 0.07 7.38 6.62
CA PHE A 130 -0.50 7.85 5.35
C PHE A 130 -1.08 9.26 5.47
N LYS A 131 -1.74 9.58 6.58
CA LYS A 131 -2.32 10.91 6.80
C LYS A 131 -1.27 11.99 7.00
N LYS A 132 -0.16 11.68 7.67
CA LYS A 132 0.99 12.60 7.79
C LYS A 132 1.65 12.85 6.43
N GLU A 133 1.84 11.80 5.62
CA GLU A 133 2.34 11.96 4.26
C GLU A 133 1.39 12.80 3.39
N GLN A 134 0.07 12.64 3.57
CA GLN A 134 -0.91 13.47 2.88
C GLN A 134 -0.85 14.92 3.34
N LEU A 135 -0.70 15.18 4.65
CA LEU A 135 -0.57 16.52 5.20
C LEU A 135 0.70 17.23 4.68
N GLU A 136 1.82 16.50 4.58
CA GLU A 136 3.09 17.05 4.08
C GLU A 136 3.04 17.39 2.59
N ASN A 137 2.41 16.54 1.76
CA ASN A 137 2.37 16.73 0.32
C ASN A 137 1.23 17.64 -0.16
N PHE A 138 0.10 17.68 0.56
CA PHE A 138 -1.12 18.37 0.13
C PHE A 138 -1.65 19.40 1.14
N GLY A 139 -1.01 19.58 2.30
CA GLY A 139 -1.49 20.47 3.35
C GLY A 139 -2.75 19.94 4.06
N ASP A 140 -3.40 20.81 4.84
CA ASP A 140 -4.57 20.45 5.68
C ASP A 140 -5.88 20.36 4.87
N GLU A 141 -5.85 19.61 3.78
CA GLU A 141 -7.03 19.38 2.96
C GLU A 141 -7.99 18.39 3.64
N GLY A 142 -9.17 18.87 4.03
CA GLY A 142 -10.22 18.04 4.61
C GLY A 142 -9.96 17.60 6.06
N GLY A 143 -9.27 18.44 6.85
CA GLY A 143 -9.04 18.23 8.28
C GLY A 143 -8.09 17.08 8.58
N ASN A 144 -7.01 16.95 7.80
CA ASN A 144 -5.98 15.94 8.01
C ASN A 144 -5.28 16.14 9.36
N ALA A 145 -5.05 17.39 9.79
CA ALA A 145 -4.47 17.69 11.10
C ALA A 145 -5.34 17.16 12.25
N SER A 146 -6.66 17.40 12.19
CA SER A 146 -7.63 16.88 13.17
C SER A 146 -7.67 15.34 13.16
N ARG A 147 -7.67 14.72 11.97
CA ARG A 147 -7.61 13.25 11.84
C ARG A 147 -6.33 12.65 12.41
N ILE A 148 -5.18 13.30 12.23
CA ILE A 148 -3.89 12.87 12.81
C ILE A 148 -3.99 12.87 14.34
N SER A 149 -4.55 13.92 14.93
CA SER A 149 -4.76 13.99 16.38
C SER A 149 -5.66 12.85 16.89
N ASN A 150 -6.79 12.61 16.21
CA ASN A 150 -7.71 11.52 16.57
C ASN A 150 -7.04 10.13 16.45
N LEU A 151 -6.28 9.91 15.38
CA LEU A 151 -5.55 8.66 15.16
C LEU A 151 -4.50 8.42 16.25
N ARG A 152 -3.78 9.45 16.69
CA ARG A 152 -2.84 9.35 17.83
C ARG A 152 -3.57 8.93 19.11
N ALA A 153 -4.71 9.55 19.40
CA ALA A 153 -5.51 9.19 20.58
C ALA A 153 -6.02 7.75 20.52
N GLU A 154 -6.46 7.27 19.35
CA GLU A 154 -6.88 5.87 19.16
C GLU A 154 -5.70 4.90 19.33
N ILE A 155 -4.53 5.21 18.76
CA ILE A 155 -3.32 4.39 18.89
C ILE A 155 -2.90 4.31 20.36
N ALA A 156 -2.89 5.41 21.09
CA ALA A 156 -2.54 5.44 22.51
C ALA A 156 -3.50 4.58 23.37
N ARG A 157 -4.79 4.50 23.01
CA ARG A 157 -5.77 3.63 23.69
C ARG A 157 -5.59 2.15 23.36
N LEU A 158 -5.15 1.84 22.14
CA LEU A 158 -4.97 0.47 21.67
C LEU A 158 -3.59 -0.12 22.04
N ALA A 159 -2.56 0.71 22.19
CA ALA A 159 -1.19 0.29 22.46
C ALA A 159 -1.05 -0.65 23.69
N PRO A 160 -1.70 -0.41 24.84
CA PRO A 160 -1.59 -1.30 26.01
C PRO A 160 -2.20 -2.69 25.77
N GLN A 161 -3.18 -2.78 24.87
CA GLN A 161 -3.93 -4.01 24.60
C GLN A 161 -3.20 -4.93 23.62
N VAL A 162 -2.18 -4.38 22.91
CA VAL A 162 -1.32 -5.11 21.97
C VAL A 162 0.03 -5.36 22.67
N SER A 163 0.00 -6.27 23.64
CA SER A 163 1.17 -6.78 24.38
C SER A 163 1.44 -8.24 24.07
#